data_AF-A0A540VC97-F1
#
_entry.id   AF-A0A540VC97-F1
#
_cell.length_a   1.000
_cell.length_b   1.000
_cell.length_c   1.000
_cell.angle_alpha   90.00
_cell.angle_beta   90.00
_cell.angle_gamma   90.00
#
_symmetry.space_group_name_H-M   'P 1'
#
loop_
_entity.id
_entity.type
_entity.pdbx_description
1 polymer ?
#
loop_
_entity_poly.entity_id
_entity_poly.type
_entity_poly.pdbx_seq_one_letter_code
_entity_poly.pdbx_strand_id
1 'polypeptide(L)'
;MSQESPSRRFQRRVVPAALIEATPDAGGLGYWILASPMLGFLAWAWVDVFAHFSPLPWYWVDALLAVPVFVLLVVLPLGYLAHRLVTGLPGLFQHAGWDVQPLEPVEPDELYLVRYRYQARHRAPFSWSRLWLRAAQGWVYLEIAAILVGGVLMIPLFFSATEFGFGR
;
A
#
# COMPACT_ATOMS: atom_id res chain seq x y z
N MET A 1 -37.68 -40.52 6.85
CA MET A 1 -38.11 -39.40 5.99
C MET A 1 -37.18 -38.23 6.25
N SER A 2 -36.09 -38.17 5.50
CA SER A 2 -35.15 -37.05 5.54
C SER A 2 -35.82 -35.88 4.84
N GLN A 3 -36.15 -34.82 5.58
CA GLN A 3 -36.62 -33.58 4.97
C GLN A 3 -35.46 -32.99 4.17
N GLU A 4 -35.53 -33.07 2.84
CA GLU A 4 -34.69 -32.29 1.95
C GLU A 4 -34.90 -30.81 2.29
N SER A 5 -33.84 -30.20 2.83
CA SER A 5 -33.76 -28.76 3.00
C SER A 5 -34.04 -28.09 1.66
N PRO A 6 -34.98 -27.12 1.58
CA PRO A 6 -35.30 -26.48 0.31
C PRO A 6 -34.03 -25.85 -0.23
N SER A 7 -33.65 -26.23 -1.44
CA SER A 7 -32.55 -25.65 -2.18
C SER A 7 -32.75 -24.13 -2.26
N ARG A 8 -32.08 -23.38 -1.38
CA ARG A 8 -32.07 -21.91 -1.43
C ARG A 8 -31.50 -21.55 -2.80
N ARG A 9 -32.37 -21.09 -3.71
CA ARG A 9 -31.95 -20.49 -4.98
C ARG A 9 -30.92 -19.43 -4.64
N PHE A 10 -29.68 -19.62 -5.07
CA PHE A 10 -28.59 -18.66 -4.92
C PHE A 10 -28.92 -17.39 -5.71
N GLN A 11 -29.75 -16.52 -5.15
CA GLN A 11 -30.00 -15.20 -5.71
C GLN A 11 -28.83 -14.31 -5.29
N ARG A 12 -28.04 -13.87 -6.27
CA ARG A 12 -27.06 -12.79 -6.08
C ARG A 12 -27.81 -11.50 -5.74
N ARG A 13 -28.07 -11.31 -4.45
CA ARG A 13 -28.61 -10.09 -3.90
C ARG A 13 -27.58 -8.97 -4.07
N VAL A 14 -28.05 -7.80 -4.49
CA VAL A 14 -27.21 -6.59 -4.55
C VAL A 14 -27.55 -5.75 -3.33
N VAL A 15 -26.58 -5.51 -2.45
CA VAL A 15 -26.78 -4.75 -1.21
C VAL A 15 -26.03 -3.42 -1.29
N PRO A 16 -26.66 -2.30 -0.96
CA PRO A 16 -25.98 -1.02 -0.89
C PRO A 16 -24.98 -1.01 0.29
N ALA A 17 -23.77 -0.51 0.04
CA ALA A 17 -22.73 -0.41 1.06
C ALA A 17 -22.01 0.93 1.00
N ALA A 18 -21.55 1.38 2.17
CA ALA A 18 -20.60 2.46 2.30
C ALA A 18 -19.17 1.90 2.33
N LEU A 19 -18.23 2.62 1.72
CA LEU A 19 -16.81 2.35 1.87
C LEU A 19 -16.27 3.27 2.97
N ILE A 20 -15.76 2.69 4.04
CA ILE A 20 -15.13 3.42 5.15
C ILE A 20 -13.63 3.16 5.09
N GLU A 21 -12.82 4.20 5.26
CA GLU A 21 -11.37 4.03 5.24
C GLU A 21 -10.90 3.14 6.40
N ALA A 22 -10.36 1.98 6.05
CA ALA A 22 -9.89 0.97 6.97
C ALA A 22 -8.47 1.26 7.50
N THR A 23 -8.09 2.53 7.67
CA THR A 23 -6.82 2.85 8.34
C THR A 23 -6.91 2.33 9.78
N PRO A 24 -6.20 1.24 10.14
CA PRO A 24 -6.31 0.71 11.47
C PRO A 24 -5.57 1.66 12.41
N ASP A 25 -6.16 1.98 13.56
CA ASP A 25 -5.45 2.76 14.59
C ASP A 25 -4.28 1.95 15.20
N ALA A 26 -4.19 0.65 14.93
CA ALA A 26 -3.14 -0.27 15.38
C ALA A 26 -2.45 -0.97 14.18
N GLY A 27 -1.11 -1.07 14.20
CA GLY A 27 -0.32 -1.78 13.16
C GLY A 27 0.68 -0.92 12.39
N GLY A 28 0.85 0.36 12.75
CA GLY A 28 1.75 1.28 12.03
C GLY A 28 3.21 0.83 11.92
N LEU A 29 3.75 0.22 12.97
CA LEU A 29 5.12 -0.30 12.96
C LEU A 29 5.30 -1.43 11.93
N GLY A 30 4.29 -2.27 11.73
CA GLY A 30 4.37 -3.36 10.76
C GLY A 30 4.55 -2.86 9.33
N TYR A 31 3.83 -1.80 8.94
CA TYR A 31 3.98 -1.21 7.62
C TYR A 31 5.35 -0.57 7.41
N TRP A 32 5.91 0.07 8.44
CA TRP A 32 7.27 0.62 8.35
C TRP A 32 8.35 -0.45 8.25
N ILE A 33 8.19 -1.57 8.96
CA ILE A 33 9.12 -2.70 8.84
C ILE A 33 9.05 -3.28 7.44
N LEU A 34 7.85 -3.47 6.89
CA LEU A 34 7.67 -3.96 5.53
C LEU A 34 8.25 -3.01 4.47
N ALA A 35 8.16 -1.69 4.69
CA ALA A 35 8.73 -0.67 3.81
C ALA A 35 10.24 -0.42 4.01
N SER A 36 10.83 -1.01 5.06
CA SER A 36 12.19 -0.68 5.51
C SER A 36 13.30 -1.03 4.52
N PRO A 37 13.23 -2.11 3.72
CA PRO A 37 14.32 -2.43 2.79
C PRO A 37 14.49 -1.33 1.74
N MET A 38 13.41 -0.91 1.09
CA MET A 38 13.47 0.17 0.09
C MET A 38 13.82 1.51 0.72
N LEU A 39 13.21 1.84 1.87
CA LEU A 39 13.49 3.09 2.57
C LEU A 39 14.93 3.18 3.07
N GLY A 40 15.49 2.09 3.57
CA GLY A 40 16.88 2.03 4.02
C GLY A 40 17.86 2.26 2.87
N PHE A 41 17.63 1.59 1.73
CA PHE A 41 18.43 1.80 0.53
C PHE A 41 18.37 3.25 0.03
N LEU A 42 17.17 3.84 -0.04
CA LEU A 42 16.99 5.22 -0.47
C LEU A 42 17.56 6.23 0.54
N ALA A 43 17.42 5.98 1.84
CA ALA A 43 17.99 6.82 2.88
C ALA A 43 19.51 6.82 2.81
N TRP A 44 20.14 5.67 2.56
CA TRP A 44 21.58 5.58 2.37
C TRP A 44 22.05 6.41 1.17
N ALA A 45 21.44 6.21 0.00
CA ALA A 45 21.76 6.99 -1.19
C ALA A 45 21.51 8.50 -0.99
N TRP A 46 20.45 8.85 -0.27
CA TRP A 46 20.14 10.24 0.06
C TRP A 46 21.20 10.89 0.95
N VAL A 47 21.69 10.18 1.98
CA VAL A 47 22.75 10.69 2.85
C VAL A 47 24.01 10.97 2.05
N ASP A 48 24.40 10.08 1.14
CA ASP A 48 25.57 10.28 0.28
C ASP A 48 25.42 11.52 -0.61
N VAL A 49 24.24 11.69 -1.23
CA VAL A 49 23.92 12.89 -2.04
C VAL A 49 23.97 14.15 -1.18
N PHE A 50 23.36 14.11 0.02
CA PHE A 50 23.31 15.26 0.91
C PHE A 50 24.72 15.66 1.37
N ALA A 51 25.53 14.70 1.78
CA ALA A 51 26.92 14.93 2.20
C ALA A 51 27.79 15.46 1.05
N HIS A 52 27.56 15.01 -0.19
CA HIS A 52 28.27 15.51 -1.36
C HIS A 52 28.09 17.02 -1.60
N PHE A 53 26.88 17.55 -1.31
CA PHE A 53 26.57 18.97 -1.47
C PHE A 53 26.70 19.78 -0.17
N SER A 54 26.98 19.14 0.96
CA SER A 54 27.11 19.81 2.23
C SER A 54 28.46 20.54 2.32
N PRO A 55 28.48 21.80 2.80
CA PRO A 55 29.73 22.50 3.10
C PRO A 55 30.36 22.03 4.43
N LEU A 56 29.70 21.14 5.19
CA LEU A 56 30.19 20.70 6.48
C LEU A 56 31.31 19.66 6.34
N PRO A 57 32.37 19.74 7.17
CA PRO A 57 33.47 18.78 7.12
C PRO A 57 33.16 17.44 7.84
N TRP A 58 31.99 17.30 8.46
CA TRP A 58 31.64 16.17 9.32
C TRP A 58 30.47 15.37 8.78
N TYR A 59 30.79 14.25 8.12
CA TYR A 59 29.81 13.33 7.54
C TYR A 59 28.69 12.91 8.51
N TRP A 60 29.01 12.64 9.79
CA TRP A 60 27.99 12.21 10.75
C TRP A 60 26.97 13.31 11.08
N VAL A 61 27.39 14.58 11.04
CA VAL A 61 26.48 15.71 11.20
C VAL A 61 25.58 15.81 9.96
N ASP A 62 26.15 15.64 8.77
CA ASP A 62 25.37 15.58 7.53
C ASP A 62 24.36 14.45 7.55
N ALA A 63 24.76 13.24 7.96
CA ALA A 63 23.85 12.10 8.07
C ALA A 63 22.70 12.39 9.06
N LEU A 64 23.01 12.97 10.23
CA LEU A 64 21.99 13.32 11.24
C LEU A 64 20.99 14.37 10.73
N LEU A 65 21.43 15.31 9.90
CA LEU A 65 20.57 16.34 9.29
C LEU A 65 19.85 15.82 8.04
N ALA A 66 20.49 14.96 7.26
CA ALA A 66 19.96 14.42 6.02
C ALA A 66 18.74 13.53 6.28
N VAL A 67 18.74 12.71 7.33
CA VAL A 67 17.64 11.81 7.68
C VAL A 67 16.31 12.54 7.92
N PRO A 68 16.20 13.55 8.80
CA PRO A 68 14.94 14.28 8.98
C PRO A 68 14.52 15.03 7.72
N VAL A 69 15.47 15.57 6.95
CA VAL A 69 15.19 16.21 5.65
C VAL A 69 14.61 15.20 4.67
N PHE A 70 15.19 14.00 4.57
CA PHE A 70 14.68 12.89 3.76
C PHE A 70 13.26 12.51 4.16
N VAL A 71 13.02 12.37 5.46
CA VAL A 71 11.70 12.02 5.98
C VAL A 71 10.65 13.05 5.59
N LEU A 72 10.96 14.33 5.74
CA LEU A 72 10.02 15.43 5.46
C LEU A 72 9.81 15.67 3.96
N LEU A 73 10.87 15.62 3.16
CA LEU A 73 10.82 15.97 1.73
C LEU A 73 10.51 14.79 0.81
N VAL A 74 10.81 13.57 1.25
CA VAL A 74 10.68 12.37 0.42
C VAL A 74 9.69 11.41 1.06
N VAL A 75 9.98 10.90 2.26
CA VAL A 75 9.20 9.80 2.86
C VAL A 75 7.74 10.18 3.06
N LEU A 76 7.45 11.28 3.75
CA LEU A 76 6.08 11.71 4.01
C LEU A 76 5.27 12.01 2.72
N PRO A 77 5.74 12.90 1.82
CA PRO A 77 4.95 13.28 0.66
C PRO A 77 4.76 12.11 -0.32
N LEU A 78 5.80 11.35 -0.66
CA LEU A 78 5.67 10.23 -1.60
C LEU A 78 4.81 9.11 -1.02
N GLY A 79 5.01 8.74 0.26
CA GLY A 79 4.19 7.74 0.92
C GLY A 79 2.72 8.16 0.93
N TYR A 80 2.42 9.39 1.32
CA TYR A 80 1.05 9.88 1.33
C TYR A 80 0.42 9.91 -0.06
N LEU A 81 1.16 10.35 -1.09
CA LEU A 81 0.69 10.38 -2.47
C LEU A 81 0.43 8.98 -3.02
N ALA A 82 1.33 8.03 -2.79
CA ALA A 82 1.14 6.64 -3.18
C ALA A 82 -0.11 6.04 -2.55
N HIS A 83 -0.29 6.26 -1.24
CA HIS A 83 -1.51 5.83 -0.55
C HIS A 83 -2.77 6.48 -1.12
N ARG A 84 -2.73 7.78 -1.43
CA ARG A 84 -3.85 8.49 -2.07
C ARG A 84 -4.18 7.94 -3.45
N LEU A 85 -3.16 7.56 -4.23
CA LEU A 85 -3.32 7.01 -5.57
C LEU A 85 -3.98 5.62 -5.51
N VAL A 86 -3.46 4.72 -4.69
CA VAL A 86 -3.98 3.36 -4.54
C VAL A 86 -5.40 3.38 -3.98
N THR A 87 -5.62 4.09 -2.89
CA THR A 87 -6.97 4.21 -2.31
C THR A 87 -7.91 4.99 -3.22
N GLY A 88 -7.40 5.84 -4.13
CA GLY A 88 -8.16 6.58 -5.12
C GLY A 88 -8.92 5.68 -6.11
N LEU A 89 -8.38 4.49 -6.38
CA LEU A 89 -8.84 3.56 -7.42
C LEU A 89 -9.28 2.20 -6.82
N PRO A 90 -10.33 2.15 -5.98
CA PRO A 90 -10.70 0.95 -5.22
C PRO A 90 -11.11 -0.25 -6.09
N GLY A 91 -11.50 -0.02 -7.34
CA GLY A 91 -11.88 -1.09 -8.28
C GLY A 91 -10.69 -1.89 -8.83
N LEU A 92 -9.49 -1.31 -8.90
CA LEU A 92 -8.29 -2.00 -9.38
C LEU A 92 -7.63 -2.83 -8.27
N PHE A 93 -7.75 -2.40 -7.01
CA PHE A 93 -7.03 -2.98 -5.87
C PHE A 93 -7.93 -3.67 -4.84
N GLN A 94 -9.08 -4.23 -5.26
CA GLN A 94 -10.01 -4.99 -4.40
C GLN A 94 -10.22 -4.37 -3.00
N HIS A 95 -10.67 -3.11 -2.94
CA HIS A 95 -10.94 -2.42 -1.68
C HIS A 95 -9.71 -2.20 -0.77
N ALA A 96 -8.48 -2.16 -1.32
CA ALA A 96 -7.30 -1.83 -0.54
C ALA A 96 -7.48 -0.52 0.27
N GLY A 97 -7.41 -0.63 1.59
CA GLY A 97 -7.61 0.48 2.52
C GLY A 97 -9.08 0.88 2.75
N TRP A 98 -10.04 0.09 2.29
CA TRP A 98 -11.47 0.33 2.45
C TRP A 98 -12.15 -0.87 3.13
N ASP A 99 -12.91 -0.59 4.17
CA ASP A 99 -13.84 -1.52 4.78
C ASP A 99 -15.22 -1.34 4.14
N VAL A 100 -15.90 -2.45 3.86
CA VAL A 100 -17.21 -2.46 3.21
C VAL A 100 -18.27 -2.60 4.29
N GLN A 101 -18.97 -1.51 4.58
CA GLN A 101 -20.05 -1.52 5.56
C GLN A 101 -21.41 -1.58 4.85
N PRO A 102 -22.13 -2.71 4.92
CA PRO A 102 -23.46 -2.82 4.32
C PRO A 102 -24.46 -1.91 5.06
N LEU A 103 -25.33 -1.25 4.29
CA LEU A 103 -26.37 -0.38 4.83
C LEU A 103 -27.64 -1.15 5.23
N GLU A 104 -27.74 -2.40 4.77
CA GLU A 104 -28.78 -3.34 5.16
C GLU A 104 -28.15 -4.47 5.97
N PRO A 105 -28.87 -5.07 6.93
CA PRO A 105 -28.39 -6.24 7.64
C PRO A 105 -28.18 -7.39 6.64
N VAL A 106 -26.97 -7.93 6.65
CA VAL A 106 -26.55 -9.14 5.91
C VAL A 106 -26.19 -10.18 6.95
N GLU A 107 -26.83 -11.35 6.89
CA GLU A 107 -26.50 -12.45 7.78
C GLU A 107 -25.05 -12.93 7.51
N PRO A 108 -24.31 -13.42 8.53
CA PRO A 108 -22.94 -13.88 8.35
C PRO A 108 -22.79 -14.90 7.22
N ASP A 109 -23.78 -15.76 7.07
CA ASP A 109 -23.89 -16.84 6.09
C ASP A 109 -24.02 -16.32 4.65
N GLU A 110 -24.47 -15.07 4.49
CA GLU A 110 -24.71 -14.42 3.20
C GLU A 110 -23.56 -13.51 2.75
N LEU A 111 -22.62 -13.15 3.64
CA LEU A 111 -21.56 -12.15 3.41
C LEU A 111 -20.80 -12.33 2.08
N TYR A 112 -20.56 -13.58 1.68
CA TYR A 112 -19.82 -13.92 0.46
C TYR A 112 -20.70 -14.17 -0.77
N LEU A 113 -22.03 -14.19 -0.59
CA LEU A 113 -23.01 -14.43 -1.66
C LEU A 113 -23.60 -13.12 -2.20
N VAL A 114 -23.45 -12.03 -1.44
CA VAL A 114 -23.98 -10.71 -1.78
C VAL A 114 -22.99 -9.92 -2.62
N ARG A 115 -23.49 -9.21 -3.64
CA ARG A 115 -22.72 -8.21 -4.38
C ARG A 115 -22.95 -6.83 -3.78
N TYR A 116 -21.91 -6.21 -3.25
CA TYR A 116 -22.02 -4.86 -2.72
C TYR A 116 -22.04 -3.79 -3.83
N ARG A 117 -22.95 -2.83 -3.72
CA ARG A 117 -23.01 -1.64 -4.56
C ARG A 117 -22.62 -0.41 -3.74
N TYR A 118 -21.49 0.19 -4.09
CA TYR A 118 -20.95 1.34 -3.36
C TYR A 118 -21.78 2.60 -3.63
N GLN A 119 -22.36 3.17 -2.57
CA GLN A 119 -23.13 4.42 -2.66
C GLN A 119 -22.33 5.63 -2.21
N ALA A 120 -21.54 5.49 -1.14
CA ALA A 120 -20.79 6.59 -0.55
C ALA A 120 -19.42 6.14 -0.05
N ARG A 121 -18.48 7.10 0.01
CA ARG A 121 -17.11 6.89 0.46
C ARG A 121 -16.78 7.86 1.58
N HIS A 122 -16.43 7.33 2.74
CA HIS A 122 -16.13 8.10 3.94
C HIS A 122 -14.67 7.92 4.32
N ARG A 123 -13.89 9.00 4.14
CA ARG A 123 -12.51 9.03 4.61
C ARG A 123 -12.47 9.24 6.12
N ALA A 124 -11.49 8.61 6.75
CA ALA A 124 -11.22 8.86 8.15
C ALA A 124 -10.72 10.32 8.33
N PRO A 125 -11.05 10.96 9.46
CA PRO A 125 -10.63 12.33 9.74
C PRO A 125 -9.10 12.44 9.73
N PHE A 126 -8.62 13.65 9.44
CA PHE A 126 -7.19 13.92 9.41
C PHE A 126 -6.63 13.99 10.84
N SER A 127 -5.58 13.22 11.09
CA SER A 127 -4.74 13.33 12.29
C SER A 127 -3.29 13.03 11.91
N TRP A 128 -2.32 13.54 12.68
CA TRP A 128 -0.90 13.28 12.44
C TRP A 128 -0.55 11.79 12.49
N SER A 129 -1.15 11.05 13.44
CA SER A 129 -1.00 9.59 13.52
C SER A 129 -1.48 8.91 12.23
N ARG A 130 -2.67 9.28 11.74
CA ARG A 130 -3.21 8.74 10.49
C ARG A 130 -2.40 9.16 9.27
N LEU A 131 -1.83 10.36 9.25
CA LEU A 131 -0.93 10.77 8.19
C LEU A 131 0.32 9.87 8.13
N TRP A 132 0.91 9.59 9.29
CA TRP A 132 2.08 8.71 9.40
C TRP A 132 1.76 7.28 8.94
N LEU A 133 0.60 6.75 9.33
CA LEU A 133 0.11 5.44 8.91
C LEU A 133 -0.14 5.36 7.41
N ARG A 134 -0.82 6.37 6.84
CA ARG A 134 -1.07 6.46 5.40
C ARG A 134 0.24 6.50 4.62
N ALA A 135 1.23 7.27 5.10
CA ALA A 135 2.54 7.31 4.48
C ALA A 135 3.23 5.94 4.51
N ALA A 136 3.22 5.26 5.67
CA ALA A 136 3.77 3.91 5.82
C ALA A 136 3.15 2.92 4.83
N GLN A 137 1.81 2.88 4.76
CA GLN A 137 1.08 2.02 3.82
C GLN A 137 1.40 2.35 2.37
N GLY A 138 1.55 3.64 2.04
CA GLY A 138 1.95 4.08 0.71
C GLY A 138 3.32 3.57 0.30
N TRP A 139 4.29 3.56 1.22
CA TRP A 139 5.61 2.99 0.95
C TRP A 139 5.57 1.47 0.75
N VAL A 140 4.72 0.75 1.49
CA VAL A 140 4.48 -0.68 1.21
C VAL A 140 3.95 -0.89 -0.21
N TYR A 141 3.03 -0.04 -0.68
CA TYR A 141 2.54 -0.12 -2.05
C TYR A 141 3.63 0.17 -3.08
N LEU A 142 4.48 1.17 -2.82
CA LEU A 142 5.62 1.48 -3.69
C LEU A 142 6.61 0.32 -3.74
N GLU A 143 6.87 -0.33 -2.61
CA GLU A 143 7.81 -1.45 -2.53
C GLU A 143 7.30 -2.66 -3.31
N ILE A 144 6.02 -3.01 -3.14
CA ILE A 144 5.38 -4.06 -3.93
C ILE A 144 5.45 -3.71 -5.43
N ALA A 145 5.16 -2.46 -5.80
CA ALA A 145 5.24 -2.02 -7.19
C ALA A 145 6.67 -2.13 -7.74
N ALA A 146 7.68 -1.71 -6.97
CA ALA A 146 9.09 -1.80 -7.35
C ALA A 146 9.53 -3.26 -7.54
N ILE A 147 9.12 -4.18 -6.66
CA ILE A 147 9.41 -5.61 -6.79
C ILE A 147 8.77 -6.17 -8.07
N LEU A 148 7.50 -5.84 -8.34
CA LEU A 148 6.79 -6.33 -9.53
C LEU A 148 7.43 -5.79 -10.82
N VAL A 149 7.72 -4.49 -10.87
CA VAL A 149 8.40 -3.87 -12.03
C VAL A 149 9.79 -4.46 -12.21
N GLY A 150 10.56 -4.62 -11.13
CA GLY A 150 11.87 -5.26 -11.16
C GLY A 150 11.79 -6.68 -11.72
N GLY A 151 10.85 -7.48 -11.24
CA GLY A 151 10.62 -8.84 -11.76
C GLY A 151 10.30 -8.88 -13.25
N VAL A 152 9.45 -7.95 -13.74
CA VAL A 152 9.14 -7.85 -15.17
C VAL A 152 10.36 -7.42 -15.99
N LEU A 153 11.14 -6.46 -15.50
CA LEU A 153 12.35 -5.98 -16.18
C LEU A 153 13.47 -7.02 -16.20
N MET A 154 13.49 -7.97 -15.27
CA MET A 154 14.43 -9.09 -15.30
C MET A 154 14.18 -10.05 -16.46
N ILE A 155 12.96 -10.11 -17.03
CA ILE A 155 12.63 -10.99 -18.16
C ILE A 155 13.48 -10.67 -19.41
N PRO A 156 13.46 -9.43 -19.96
CA PRO A 156 14.29 -9.09 -21.11
C PRO A 156 15.79 -9.16 -20.78
N LEU A 157 16.20 -8.82 -19.55
CA LEU A 157 17.60 -8.94 -19.12
C LEU A 157 18.07 -10.39 -19.13
N PHE A 158 17.23 -11.33 -18.68
CA PHE A 158 17.52 -12.76 -18.74
C PHE A 158 17.72 -13.23 -20.18
N PHE A 159 16.78 -12.90 -21.08
CA PHE A 159 16.91 -13.26 -22.49
C PHE A 159 18.17 -12.67 -23.13
N SER A 160 18.43 -11.37 -22.89
CA SER A 160 19.67 -10.71 -23.30
C SER A 160 20.91 -11.46 -22.78
N ALA A 161 20.98 -11.80 -21.50
CA ALA A 161 22.12 -12.51 -20.93
C ALA A 161 22.34 -13.90 -21.54
N THR A 162 21.25 -14.63 -21.84
CA THR A 162 21.32 -15.94 -22.50
C THR A 162 21.72 -15.86 -23.97
N GLU A 163 21.26 -14.83 -24.69
CA GLU A 163 21.56 -14.63 -26.12
C GLU A 163 22.98 -14.08 -26.35
N PHE A 164 23.48 -13.23 -25.47
CA PHE A 164 24.85 -12.69 -25.53
C PHE A 164 25.92 -13.61 -24.94
N GLY A 165 25.57 -14.84 -24.57
CA GLY A 165 26.56 -15.89 -24.25
C GLY A 165 27.15 -15.86 -22.85
N PHE A 166 26.53 -15.16 -21.88
CA PHE A 166 26.94 -15.24 -20.47
C PHE A 166 26.55 -16.57 -19.79
N GLY A 167 25.81 -17.44 -20.49
CA GLY A 167 25.37 -18.76 -20.02
C GLY A 167 26.12 -19.96 -20.62
N ARG A 168 27.31 -19.76 -21.21
CA ARG A 168 28.22 -20.85 -21.61
C ARG A 168 29.43 -20.92 -20.70
#